data_AF-A0A8J7PMD1-F1
#
_entry.id   AF-A0A8J7PMD1-F1
#
_cell.length_a   1.000
_cell.length_b   1.000
_cell.length_c   1.000
_cell.angle_alpha   90.00
_cell.angle_beta   90.00
_cell.angle_gamma   90.00
#
_symmetry.space_group_name_H-M   'P 1'
#
loop_
_entity.id
_entity.type
_entity.pdbx_description
1 polymer ?
#
loop_
_entity_poly.entity_id
_entity_poly.type
_entity_poly.pdbx_seq_one_letter_code
_entity_poly.pdbx_strand_id
1 'polypeptide(L)'
;MDMRAAMDGVRAAWSAEHVCRAARAFLAECGWELEAGAGRIRVPPDAELAVSRAAVVVSDHGFGDHVEAVVYLGVEGSPPNVRPVHGVLRLYLNAAGRMITEDRYTPAEWLQR
;
A
#
# COMPACT_ATOMS: atom_id res chain seq x y z
N MET A 1 -28.66 -2.18 -4.30
CA MET A 1 -27.77 -1.28 -3.54
C MET A 1 -26.99 -0.49 -4.57
N ASP A 2 -26.95 0.85 -4.47
CA ASP A 2 -26.36 1.70 -5.51
C ASP A 2 -24.82 1.62 -5.46
N MET A 3 -24.21 1.08 -6.51
CA MET A 3 -22.76 0.87 -6.61
C MET A 3 -21.96 2.17 -6.43
N ARG A 4 -22.54 3.32 -6.81
CA ARG A 4 -21.95 4.64 -6.58
C ARG A 4 -21.86 5.01 -5.09
N ALA A 5 -22.91 4.74 -4.32
CA ALA A 5 -22.93 5.07 -2.89
C ALA A 5 -21.92 4.21 -2.09
N ALA A 6 -21.73 2.95 -2.49
CA ALA A 6 -20.69 2.09 -1.93
C ALA A 6 -19.28 2.61 -2.29
N MET A 7 -19.05 2.97 -3.55
CA MET A 7 -17.77 3.54 -4.00
C MET A 7 -17.46 4.89 -3.34
N ASP A 8 -18.45 5.75 -3.15
CA ASP A 8 -18.28 7.05 -2.47
C ASP A 8 -18.04 6.87 -0.97
N GLY A 9 -18.72 5.91 -0.33
CA GLY A 9 -18.47 5.55 1.06
C GLY A 9 -17.05 5.00 1.28
N VAL A 10 -16.57 4.14 0.37
CA VAL A 10 -15.19 3.67 0.40
C VAL A 10 -14.24 4.84 0.11
N ARG A 11 -14.41 5.61 -0.97
CA ARG A 11 -13.56 6.78 -1.30
C ARG A 11 -13.47 7.82 -0.19
N ALA A 12 -14.53 8.06 0.57
CA ALA A 12 -14.51 8.98 1.69
C ALA A 12 -13.67 8.48 2.88
N ALA A 13 -13.45 7.16 2.99
CA ALA A 13 -12.76 6.53 4.11
C ALA A 13 -11.24 6.38 3.91
N TRP A 14 -10.70 6.60 2.71
CA TRP A 14 -9.26 6.46 2.44
C TRP A 14 -8.66 7.68 1.74
N SER A 15 -7.55 8.18 2.30
CA SER A 15 -6.67 9.20 1.71
C SER A 15 -5.25 8.66 1.59
N ALA A 16 -4.39 9.31 0.79
CA ALA A 16 -2.99 8.93 0.71
C ALA A 16 -2.31 8.95 2.10
N GLU A 17 -2.64 9.93 2.94
CA GLU A 17 -2.18 10.00 4.32
C GLU A 17 -2.64 8.79 5.15
N HIS A 18 -3.91 8.38 5.02
CA HIS A 18 -4.44 7.23 5.73
C HIS A 18 -3.73 5.93 5.33
N VAL A 19 -3.49 5.73 4.03
CA VAL A 19 -2.72 4.59 3.51
C VAL A 19 -1.30 4.60 4.06
N CYS A 20 -0.61 5.75 4.04
CA CYS A 20 0.73 5.87 4.60
C CYS A 20 0.76 5.57 6.11
N ARG A 21 -0.26 6.00 6.86
CA ARG A 21 -0.40 5.67 8.29
C ARG A 21 -0.59 4.17 8.52
N ALA A 22 -1.44 3.52 7.73
CA ALA A 22 -1.62 2.06 7.78
C ALA A 22 -0.31 1.32 7.44
N ALA A 23 0.41 1.76 6.40
CA ALA A 23 1.71 1.22 6.03
C ALA A 23 2.74 1.35 7.16
N ARG A 24 2.83 2.52 7.81
CA ARG A 24 3.73 2.75 8.95
C ARG A 24 3.39 1.88 10.15
N ALA A 25 2.11 1.73 10.47
CA ALA A 25 1.68 0.87 11.57
C ALA A 25 2.11 -0.58 11.32
N PHE A 26 1.85 -1.11 10.12
CA PHE A 26 2.30 -2.43 9.71
C PHE A 26 3.83 -2.58 9.75
N LEU A 27 4.59 -1.63 9.19
CA LEU A 27 6.05 -1.64 9.24
C LEU A 27 6.57 -1.67 10.67
N ALA A 28 5.97 -0.89 11.58
CA ALA A 28 6.37 -0.86 12.98
C ALA A 28 6.09 -2.20 13.68
N GLU A 29 4.97 -2.86 13.40
CA GLU A 29 4.65 -4.20 13.90
C GLU A 29 5.67 -5.25 13.41
N CYS A 30 6.16 -5.10 12.18
CA CYS A 30 7.23 -5.94 11.62
C CYS A 30 8.65 -5.52 12.06
N GLY A 31 8.81 -4.56 12.96
CA GLY A 31 10.14 -4.08 13.37
C GLY A 31 10.92 -3.40 12.24
N TRP A 32 10.21 -2.87 11.24
CA TRP A 32 10.74 -2.20 10.04
C TRP A 32 11.61 -3.09 9.13
N GLU A 33 11.49 -4.40 9.28
CA GLU A 33 12.09 -5.41 8.41
C GLU A 33 10.99 -6.27 7.79
N LEU A 34 11.02 -6.43 6.47
CA LEU A 34 10.04 -7.23 5.73
C LEU A 34 10.75 -8.33 4.94
N GLU A 35 10.19 -9.53 4.94
CA GLU A 35 10.61 -10.57 4.01
C GLU A 35 9.89 -10.39 2.67
N ALA A 36 10.64 -10.40 1.57
CA ALA A 36 10.12 -10.23 0.21
C ALA A 36 10.91 -11.12 -0.77
N GLY A 37 10.22 -12.04 -1.42
CA GLY A 37 10.84 -13.05 -2.27
C GLY A 37 11.88 -13.89 -1.51
N ALA A 38 13.11 -13.94 -2.03
CA ALA A 38 14.25 -14.59 -1.38
C ALA A 38 15.06 -13.64 -0.47
N GLY A 39 14.64 -12.39 -0.32
CA GLY A 39 15.39 -11.33 0.35
C GLY A 39 14.66 -10.69 1.53
N ARG A 40 15.31 -9.67 2.09
CA ARG A 40 14.76 -8.81 3.14
C ARG A 40 14.83 -7.35 2.73
N ILE A 41 13.78 -6.62 3.05
CA ILE A 41 13.67 -5.17 2.89
C ILE A 41 13.82 -4.55 4.27
N ARG A 42 14.77 -3.64 4.43
CA ARG A 42 14.93 -2.81 5.62
C ARG A 42 14.47 -1.41 5.31
N VAL A 43 13.53 -0.90 6.10
CA VAL A 43 12.96 0.43 5.91
C VAL A 43 13.35 1.29 7.12
N PRO A 44 14.06 2.40 6.94
CA PRO A 44 14.27 3.35 8.03
C PRO A 44 12.92 3.86 8.59
N PRO A 45 12.73 3.97 9.92
CA PRO A 45 11.48 4.48 10.50
C PRO A 45 11.05 5.87 10.02
N ASP A 46 12.02 6.69 9.63
CA ASP A 46 11.88 8.03 9.10
C ASP A 46 11.79 8.08 7.57
N ALA A 47 11.90 6.95 6.88
CA ALA A 47 11.81 6.90 5.43
C ALA A 47 10.50 7.50 4.93
N GLU A 48 10.60 8.29 3.86
CA GLU A 48 9.44 8.85 3.19
C GLU A 48 8.60 7.73 2.55
N LEU A 49 7.27 7.79 2.73
CA LEU A 49 6.34 6.87 2.09
C LEU A 49 5.47 7.64 1.11
N ALA A 50 5.33 7.11 -0.10
CA ALA A 50 4.47 7.69 -1.12
C ALA A 50 3.48 6.67 -1.64
N VAL A 51 2.21 7.06 -1.73
CA VAL A 51 1.19 6.27 -2.42
C VAL A 51 1.34 6.49 -3.92
N SER A 52 1.80 5.47 -4.62
CA SER A 52 1.99 5.49 -6.09
C SER A 52 0.66 5.34 -6.82
N ARG A 53 -0.19 4.42 -6.35
CA ARG A 53 -1.55 4.21 -6.88
C ARG A 53 -2.45 3.67 -5.79
N ALA A 54 -3.74 3.97 -5.89
CA ALA A 54 -4.74 3.33 -5.05
C ALA A 54 -6.09 3.28 -5.77
N ALA A 55 -6.83 2.19 -5.58
CA ALA A 55 -8.11 1.93 -6.23
C ALA A 55 -9.08 1.24 -5.28
N VAL A 56 -10.37 1.58 -5.40
CA VAL A 56 -11.45 0.81 -4.79
C VAL A 56 -11.73 -0.39 -5.67
N VAL A 57 -11.73 -1.57 -5.07
CA VAL A 57 -12.09 -2.84 -5.70
C VAL A 57 -13.41 -3.29 -5.09
N VAL A 58 -14.43 -3.39 -5.93
CA VAL A 58 -15.74 -3.97 -5.57
C VAL A 58 -15.72 -5.41 -6.05
N SER A 59 -15.83 -6.36 -5.13
CA SER A 59 -15.68 -7.79 -5.44
C SER A 59 -16.54 -8.65 -4.53
N ASP A 60 -17.26 -9.59 -5.15
CA ASP A 60 -18.04 -10.61 -4.42
C ASP A 60 -17.18 -11.83 -3.99
N HIS A 61 -15.86 -11.78 -4.23
CA HIS A 61 -14.93 -12.87 -3.94
C HIS A 61 -13.68 -12.40 -3.17
N GLY A 62 -13.12 -13.30 -2.35
CA GLY A 62 -11.89 -13.08 -1.59
C GLY A 62 -12.11 -12.22 -0.34
N PHE A 63 -11.88 -10.92 -0.47
CA PHE A 63 -11.83 -9.95 0.63
C PHE A 63 -13.07 -9.05 0.75
N GLY A 64 -14.06 -9.23 -0.13
CA GLY A 64 -15.17 -8.28 -0.27
C GLY A 64 -14.72 -6.95 -0.87
N ASP A 65 -15.52 -5.91 -0.69
CA ASP A 65 -15.16 -4.54 -1.11
C ASP A 65 -13.96 -4.02 -0.30
N HIS A 66 -12.92 -3.59 -1.01
CA HIS A 66 -11.66 -3.18 -0.40
C HIS A 66 -10.95 -2.10 -1.22
N VAL A 67 -9.88 -1.57 -0.67
CA VAL A 67 -8.96 -0.64 -1.32
C VAL A 67 -7.66 -1.37 -1.54
N GLU A 68 -7.17 -1.37 -2.77
CA GLU A 68 -5.81 -1.78 -3.09
C GLU A 68 -4.95 -0.54 -3.25
N ALA A 69 -3.89 -0.43 -2.45
CA ALA A 69 -2.97 0.71 -2.50
C ALA A 69 -1.53 0.23 -2.65
N VAL A 70 -0.78 0.85 -3.56
CA VAL A 70 0.66 0.64 -3.72
C VAL A 70 1.42 1.77 -3.08
N VAL A 71 2.29 1.42 -2.13
CA VAL A 71 3.10 2.33 -1.35
C VAL A 71 4.58 2.06 -1.66
N TYR A 72 5.29 3.10 -2.05
CA TYR A 72 6.75 3.06 -2.18
C TYR A 72 7.39 3.32 -0.82
N LEU A 73 8.34 2.45 -0.45
CA LEU A 73 9.08 2.51 0.81
C LEU A 73 10.40 3.25 0.59
N GLY A 74 10.49 4.49 1.03
CA GLY A 74 11.53 5.42 0.59
C GLY A 74 11.30 5.82 -0.86
N VAL A 75 11.47 7.10 -1.18
CA VAL A 75 11.33 7.59 -2.55
C VAL A 75 12.55 8.37 -2.99
N GLU A 76 12.90 8.20 -4.27
CA GLU A 76 13.90 9.01 -4.95
C GLU A 76 13.35 9.53 -6.28
N GLY A 77 13.98 10.60 -6.78
CA GLY A 77 13.60 11.26 -8.01
C GLY A 77 12.59 12.38 -7.81
N SER A 78 12.04 12.86 -8.92
CA SER A 78 11.02 13.91 -8.92
C SER A 78 9.90 13.53 -9.89
N PRO A 79 8.66 13.95 -9.64
CA PRO A 79 7.55 13.67 -10.54
C PRO A 79 7.89 14.01 -12.01
N PRO A 80 7.54 13.14 -12.98
CA PRO A 80 6.78 11.89 -12.82
C PRO A 80 7.64 10.66 -12.48
N ASN A 81 8.97 10.79 -12.38
CA ASN A 81 9.93 9.68 -12.28
C ASN A 81 10.28 9.30 -10.83
N VAL A 82 9.27 9.10 -9.99
CA VAL A 82 9.47 8.69 -8.60
C VAL A 82 9.69 7.18 -8.52
N ARG A 83 10.69 6.73 -7.76
CA ARG A 83 11.04 5.31 -7.60
C ARG A 83 11.16 4.90 -6.13
N PRO A 84 10.80 3.66 -5.78
CA PRO A 84 11.01 3.13 -4.44
C PRO A 84 12.50 2.84 -4.17
N VAL A 85 12.99 3.25 -3.00
CA VAL A 85 14.39 3.01 -2.60
C VAL A 85 14.54 1.66 -1.89
N HIS A 86 13.66 1.36 -0.94
CA HIS A 86 13.75 0.17 -0.10
C HIS A 86 12.89 -0.98 -0.62
N GLY A 87 11.69 -0.67 -1.12
CA GLY A 87 10.75 -1.68 -1.59
C GLY A 87 9.38 -1.12 -1.87
N VAL A 88 8.44 -2.02 -2.14
CA VAL A 88 7.05 -1.69 -2.46
C VAL A 88 6.12 -2.56 -1.63
N LEU A 89 5.14 -1.93 -1.00
CA LEU A 89 4.00 -2.60 -0.38
C LEU A 89 2.77 -2.43 -1.26
N ARG A 90 2.06 -3.53 -1.52
CA ARG A 90 0.68 -3.47 -1.97
C ARG A 90 -0.20 -3.82 -0.78
N LEU A 91 -0.93 -2.84 -0.27
CA LEU A 91 -1.83 -2.99 0.85
C LEU A 91 -3.25 -3.26 0.36
N TYR A 92 -3.94 -4.17 1.03
CA TYR A 92 -5.35 -4.45 0.85
C TYR A 92 -6.06 -3.97 2.12
N LEU A 93 -6.85 -2.90 2.02
CA LEU A 93 -7.55 -2.30 3.16
C LEU A 93 -9.05 -2.54 3.02
N ASN A 94 -9.75 -2.90 4.09
CA ASN A 94 -11.21 -3.02 4.04
C ASN A 94 -11.90 -1.65 3.90
N ALA A 95 -13.22 -1.65 3.74
CA ALA A 95 -14.02 -0.43 3.63
C ALA A 95 -13.85 0.57 4.80
N ALA A 96 -13.36 0.13 5.97
CA ALA A 96 -13.04 0.97 7.12
C ALA A 96 -11.58 1.48 7.11
N GLY A 97 -10.82 1.23 6.04
CA GLY A 97 -9.42 1.61 5.91
C GLY A 97 -8.47 0.81 6.82
N ARG A 98 -8.90 -0.34 7.35
CA ARG A 98 -8.03 -1.24 8.13
C ARG A 98 -7.36 -2.25 7.22
N MET A 99 -6.09 -2.53 7.47
CA MET A 99 -5.34 -3.52 6.71
C MET A 99 -5.94 -4.92 6.88
N ILE A 100 -6.12 -5.61 5.75
CA ILE A 100 -6.54 -7.01 5.66
C ILE A 100 -5.30 -7.87 5.47
N THR A 101 -4.50 -7.54 4.45
CA THR A 101 -3.27 -8.24 4.07
C THR A 101 -2.42 -7.33 3.19
N GLU A 102 -1.22 -7.80 2.84
CA GLU A 102 -0.27 -7.12 1.99
C GLU A 102 0.49 -8.08 1.06
N ASP A 103 0.95 -7.55 -0.08
CA ASP A 103 2.06 -8.12 -0.84
C ASP A 103 3.30 -7.24 -0.68
N ARG A 104 4.47 -7.88 -0.74
CA ARG A 104 5.77 -7.26 -0.51
C ARG A 104 6.68 -7.52 -1.69
N TYR A 105 7.32 -6.48 -2.20
CA TYR A 105 8.23 -6.59 -3.34
C TYR A 105 9.50 -5.79 -3.09
N THR A 106 10.64 -6.38 -3.43
CA THR A 106 11.88 -5.63 -3.61
C THR A 106 11.73 -4.66 -4.80
N PRO A 107 12.54 -3.58 -4.87
CA PRO A 107 12.49 -2.67 -6.01
C PRO A 107 12.73 -3.39 -7.35
N ALA A 108 13.61 -4.39 -7.38
CA ALA A 108 13.91 -5.18 -8.57
C ALA A 108 12.71 -6.03 -9.03
N GLU A 109 12.03 -6.72 -8.11
CA GLU A 109 10.83 -7.50 -8.42
C GLU A 109 9.68 -6.61 -8.92
N TRP A 110 9.55 -5.40 -8.36
CA TRP A 110 8.53 -4.45 -8.78
C TRP A 110 8.74 -3.94 -10.21
N LEU A 111 10.00 -3.67 -10.59
CA LEU A 111 10.34 -3.18 -11.93
C LEU A 111 10.10 -4.21 -13.05
N GLN A 112 9.98 -5.49 -12.71
CA GLN A 112 9.74 -6.57 -13.68
C GLN A 112 8.24 -6.82 -13.95
N ARG A 113 7.34 -6.07 -13.30
CA ARG A 113 5.89 -6.25 -13.39
C ARG A 113 5.19 -5.27 -14.33
#